data_AF-A0A972PWA9-F1
#
_entry.id   AF-A0A972PWA9-F1
#
_cell.length_a   1.000
_cell.length_b   1.000
_cell.length_c   1.000
_cell.angle_alpha   90.00
_cell.angle_beta   90.00
_cell.angle_gamma   90.00
#
_symmetry.space_group_name_H-M   'P 1'
#
loop_
_entity.id
_entity.type
_entity.pdbx_description
1 polymer ?
#
loop_
_entity_poly.entity_id
_entity_poly.type
_entity_poly.pdbx_seq_one_letter_code
_entity_poly.pdbx_strand_id
1 'polypeptide(L)'
;MLDKRQQKILKAVVHRYIMTGNPIGSKALAETLNLGVSPATIRNELSKLEGMGYLYQPHTSAGRVPTDLGYRFYVDSLSGRTRLREEEKKAILTLFSYKTRELENLLQETSTLLSRLTSSAALIIAPRLRRNLIRHIDVVRLAGDVVLLVIITDTGRVEKKVIEMGREEMEEDLEAVQERLNRDLQGKGLREISQSERGKGAGFAFSGLARKALEEIKDMLSRDDYEKVYVGGTVNLLRYLDEEGVKRIEALLKHFEEQYFLYNLLSEALRTRELMVRIGDENAFEELQCFSLVATPYAIGDEMMGTVSVLGPTRMDYARIIPTVEFMAKSLSRTLEMLRG
;
A
#
# COMPACT_ATOMS: atom_id res chain seq x y z
N MET A 1 0.38 22.23 -22.38
CA MET A 1 1.62 22.09 -21.59
C MET A 1 1.85 23.39 -20.84
N LEU A 2 2.11 23.33 -19.52
CA LEU A 2 2.25 24.54 -18.69
C LEU A 2 3.57 25.27 -18.98
N ASP A 3 3.50 26.60 -19.11
CA ASP A 3 4.71 27.42 -19.25
C ASP A 3 5.48 27.54 -17.92
N LYS A 4 6.76 27.97 -17.96
CA LYS A 4 7.60 28.07 -16.75
C LYS A 4 7.00 28.95 -15.65
N ARG A 5 6.24 29.98 -15.99
CA ARG A 5 5.60 30.89 -15.04
C ARG A 5 4.39 30.21 -14.40
N GLN A 6 3.54 29.58 -15.19
CA GLN A 6 2.39 28.79 -14.74
C GLN A 6 2.84 27.67 -13.81
N GLN A 7 3.92 26.96 -14.14
CA GLN A 7 4.48 25.94 -13.26
C GLN A 7 4.92 26.52 -11.91
N LYS A 8 5.60 27.68 -11.88
CA LYS A 8 5.99 28.35 -10.62
C LYS A 8 4.77 28.79 -9.80
N ILE A 9 3.77 29.37 -10.46
CA ILE A 9 2.53 29.82 -9.81
C ILE A 9 1.78 28.63 -9.23
N LEU A 10 1.58 27.56 -10.01
CA LEU A 10 0.87 26.36 -9.57
C LEU A 10 1.58 25.70 -8.36
N LYS A 11 2.90 25.51 -8.42
CA LYS A 11 3.67 24.97 -7.29
C LYS A 11 3.49 25.79 -6.02
N ALA A 12 3.47 27.11 -6.15
CA ALA A 12 3.31 28.01 -5.02
C ALA A 12 1.89 28.01 -4.46
N VAL A 13 0.87 27.91 -5.32
CA VAL A 13 -0.52 27.74 -4.88
C VAL A 13 -0.65 26.45 -4.09
N VAL A 14 -0.19 25.33 -4.63
CA VAL A 14 -0.27 24.02 -3.96
C VAL A 14 0.49 24.03 -2.64
N HIS A 15 1.75 24.47 -2.64
CA HIS A 15 2.56 24.54 -1.42
C HIS A 15 1.91 25.43 -0.35
N ARG A 16 1.41 26.62 -0.72
CA ARG A 16 0.74 27.49 0.25
C ARG A 16 -0.56 26.90 0.77
N TYR A 17 -1.35 26.26 -0.10
CA TYR A 17 -2.60 25.64 0.30
C TYR A 17 -2.35 24.46 1.25
N ILE A 18 -1.32 23.63 1.02
CA ILE A 18 -0.87 22.61 1.97
C ILE A 18 -0.64 23.24 3.35
N MET A 19 0.14 24.32 3.41
CA MET A 19 0.51 24.98 4.67
C MET A 19 -0.66 25.69 5.37
N THR A 20 -1.56 26.35 4.64
CA THR A 20 -2.58 27.24 5.24
C THR A 20 -3.99 26.66 5.24
N GLY A 21 -4.36 25.88 4.22
CA GLY A 21 -5.72 25.39 4.01
C GLY A 21 -6.70 26.40 3.46
N ASN A 22 -6.25 27.63 3.27
CA ASN A 22 -7.08 28.73 2.81
C ASN A 22 -6.93 28.88 1.30
N PRO A 23 -8.02 29.14 0.55
CA PRO A 23 -7.95 29.45 -0.87
C PRO A 23 -6.94 30.57 -1.16
N ILE A 24 -6.11 30.37 -2.19
CA ILE A 24 -4.95 31.23 -2.45
C ILE A 24 -5.28 32.32 -3.46
N GLY A 25 -5.21 33.57 -3.04
CA GLY A 25 -5.45 34.75 -3.87
C GLY A 25 -4.19 35.28 -4.58
N SER A 26 -4.39 36.04 -5.66
CA SER A 26 -3.29 36.59 -6.46
C SER A 26 -2.41 37.60 -5.71
N LYS A 27 -2.97 38.38 -4.77
CA LYS A 27 -2.21 39.33 -3.93
C LYS A 27 -1.20 38.58 -3.04
N ALA A 28 -1.66 37.55 -2.33
CA ALA A 28 -0.80 36.73 -1.47
C ALA A 28 0.34 36.09 -2.26
N LEU A 29 0.08 35.62 -3.48
CA LEU A 29 1.12 35.07 -4.36
C LEU A 29 2.13 36.13 -4.82
N ALA A 30 1.67 37.34 -5.17
CA ALA A 30 2.54 38.42 -5.63
C ALA A 30 3.60 38.80 -4.57
N GLU A 31 3.20 38.87 -3.30
CA GLU A 31 4.07 39.22 -2.18
C GLU A 31 5.16 38.17 -1.92
N THR A 32 4.87 36.88 -2.16
CA THR A 32 5.78 35.77 -1.79
C THR A 32 6.66 35.30 -2.93
N LEU A 33 6.17 35.32 -4.16
CA LEU A 33 6.85 34.67 -5.28
C LEU A 33 7.89 35.54 -5.98
N ASN A 34 7.92 36.85 -5.69
CA ASN A 34 8.79 37.85 -6.31
C ASN A 34 8.98 37.63 -7.83
N LEU A 35 7.89 37.28 -8.53
CA LEU A 35 7.90 36.89 -9.95
C LEU A 35 8.03 38.09 -10.90
N GLY A 36 8.19 39.30 -10.37
CA GLY A 36 8.26 40.54 -11.15
C GLY A 36 6.97 40.88 -11.91
N VAL A 37 5.82 40.33 -11.50
CA VAL A 37 4.53 40.50 -12.19
C VAL A 37 3.45 41.05 -11.26
N SER A 38 2.51 41.80 -11.83
CA SER A 38 1.41 42.40 -11.08
C SER A 38 0.41 41.36 -10.56
N PRO A 39 -0.34 41.64 -9.47
CA PRO A 39 -1.44 40.80 -9.01
C PRO A 39 -2.53 40.54 -10.08
N ALA A 40 -2.72 41.48 -11.02
CA ALA A 40 -3.64 41.32 -12.14
C ALA A 40 -3.16 40.23 -13.11
N THR A 41 -1.86 40.23 -13.43
CA THR A 41 -1.23 39.18 -14.26
C THR A 41 -1.35 37.81 -13.60
N ILE A 42 -1.10 37.72 -12.30
CA ILE A 42 -1.25 36.46 -11.56
C ILE A 42 -2.71 35.98 -11.57
N ARG A 43 -3.69 36.88 -11.43
CA ARG A 43 -5.12 36.52 -11.51
C ARG A 43 -5.48 35.90 -12.87
N ASN A 44 -4.93 36.43 -13.96
CA ASN A 44 -5.13 35.87 -15.29
C ASN A 44 -4.51 34.47 -15.41
N GLU A 45 -3.29 34.26 -14.90
CA GLU A 45 -2.66 32.93 -14.90
C GLU A 45 -3.40 31.92 -14.02
N LEU A 46 -3.91 32.34 -12.86
CA LEU A 46 -4.76 31.49 -12.01
C LEU A 46 -6.04 31.06 -12.73
N SER A 47 -6.67 31.96 -13.49
CA SER A 47 -7.88 31.65 -14.27
C SER A 47 -7.57 30.66 -15.40
N LYS A 48 -6.39 30.76 -16.03
CA LYS A 48 -5.94 29.78 -17.03
C LYS A 48 -5.68 28.41 -16.40
N LEU A 49 -5.01 28.36 -15.25
CA LEU A 49 -4.76 27.11 -14.51
C LEU A 49 -6.05 26.42 -14.08
N GLU A 50 -7.07 27.20 -13.70
CA GLU A 50 -8.42 26.71 -13.43
C GLU A 50 -9.09 26.17 -14.69
N GLY A 51 -9.06 26.89 -15.81
CA GLY A 51 -9.58 26.40 -17.09
C GLY A 51 -8.89 25.14 -17.62
N MET A 52 -7.67 24.84 -17.13
CA MET A 52 -6.95 23.60 -17.42
C MET A 52 -7.21 22.49 -16.38
N GLY A 53 -8.01 22.75 -15.34
CA GLY A 53 -8.38 21.77 -14.32
C GLY A 53 -7.35 21.55 -13.21
N TYR A 54 -6.27 22.35 -13.12
CA TYR A 54 -5.27 22.24 -12.04
C TYR A 54 -5.73 22.88 -10.72
N LEU A 55 -6.65 23.82 -10.81
CA LEU A 55 -7.18 24.59 -9.69
C LEU A 55 -8.70 24.72 -9.85
N TYR A 56 -9.40 24.99 -8.76
CA TYR A 56 -10.81 25.40 -8.80
C TYR A 56 -11.06 26.57 -7.85
N GLN A 57 -12.21 27.23 -8.04
CA GLN A 57 -12.67 28.31 -7.19
C GLN A 57 -13.89 27.85 -6.37
N PRO A 58 -13.79 27.76 -5.03
CA PRO A 58 -14.93 27.32 -4.19
C PRO A 58 -16.12 28.28 -4.27
N HIS A 59 -15.86 29.60 -4.25
CA HIS A 59 -16.87 30.66 -4.33
C HIS A 59 -16.34 31.84 -5.14
N THR A 60 -17.21 32.66 -5.73
CA THR A 60 -16.85 33.77 -6.64
C THR A 60 -15.84 34.77 -6.06
N SER A 61 -15.83 34.97 -4.74
CA SER A 61 -14.88 35.84 -4.02
C SER A 61 -13.65 35.12 -3.45
N ALA A 62 -13.65 33.78 -3.42
CA ALA A 62 -12.57 32.98 -2.86
C ALA A 62 -11.33 32.95 -3.78
N GLY A 63 -10.18 32.65 -3.19
CA GLY A 63 -8.96 32.32 -3.94
C GLY A 63 -9.09 31.02 -4.75
N ARG A 64 -7.95 30.46 -5.16
CA ARG A 64 -7.91 29.16 -5.85
C ARG A 64 -7.46 28.04 -4.91
N VAL A 65 -8.03 26.87 -5.11
CA VAL A 65 -7.71 25.64 -4.38
C VAL A 65 -7.17 24.60 -5.39
N PRO A 66 -6.14 23.81 -5.05
CA PRO A 66 -5.67 22.72 -5.89
C PRO A 66 -6.73 21.64 -6.11
N THR A 67 -6.80 21.13 -7.35
CA THR A 67 -7.43 19.83 -7.62
C THR A 67 -6.40 18.72 -7.42
N ASP A 68 -6.83 17.46 -7.51
CA ASP A 68 -5.93 16.30 -7.52
C ASP A 68 -4.88 16.40 -8.63
N LEU A 69 -5.26 16.90 -9.81
CA LEU A 69 -4.32 17.18 -10.91
C LEU A 69 -3.28 18.24 -10.52
N GLY A 70 -3.68 19.26 -9.74
CA GLY A 70 -2.78 20.26 -9.17
C GLY A 70 -1.76 19.65 -8.21
N TYR A 71 -2.23 18.78 -7.31
CA TYR A 71 -1.37 18.03 -6.38
C TYR A 71 -0.42 17.09 -7.11
N ARG A 72 -0.91 16.33 -8.10
CA ARG A 72 -0.09 15.44 -8.95
C ARG A 72 1.04 16.22 -9.60
N PHE A 73 0.74 17.32 -10.27
CA PHE A 73 1.76 18.18 -10.87
C PHE A 73 2.79 18.66 -9.84
N TYR A 74 2.34 19.05 -8.64
CA TYR A 74 3.23 19.47 -7.57
C TYR A 74 4.18 18.35 -7.14
N VAL A 75 3.64 17.15 -6.87
CA VAL A 75 4.38 15.96 -6.43
C VAL A 75 5.43 15.54 -7.46
N ASP A 76 5.05 15.42 -8.73
CA ASP A 76 5.97 15.04 -9.82
C ASP A 76 7.15 16.03 -9.96
N SER A 77 6.96 17.25 -9.45
CA SER A 77 7.94 18.32 -9.51
C SER A 77 8.89 18.40 -8.31
N LEU A 78 8.70 17.55 -7.29
CA LEU A 78 9.51 17.46 -6.09
C LEU A 78 10.79 16.64 -6.27
N SER A 79 10.84 15.75 -7.28
CA SER A 79 11.94 14.80 -7.50
C SER A 79 13.31 15.47 -7.45
N GLY A 80 14.15 15.01 -6.50
CA GLY A 80 15.53 15.46 -6.29
C GLY A 80 15.71 16.78 -5.53
N ARG A 81 14.64 17.39 -5.00
CA ARG A 81 14.70 18.71 -4.32
C ARG A 81 14.28 18.70 -2.85
N THR A 82 13.71 17.60 -2.37
CA THR A 82 13.25 17.46 -0.99
C THR A 82 14.34 16.83 -0.11
N ARG A 83 14.42 17.26 1.14
CA ARG A 83 15.37 16.75 2.12
C ARG A 83 14.67 16.50 3.44
N LEU A 84 14.96 15.34 4.03
CA LEU A 84 14.59 15.03 5.39
C LEU A 84 15.27 16.00 6.35
N ARG A 85 14.57 16.48 7.38
CA ARG A 85 15.21 17.33 8.39
C ARG A 85 16.20 16.49 9.21
N GLU A 86 17.32 17.08 9.62
CA GLU A 86 18.34 16.35 10.37
C GLU A 86 17.82 15.78 11.70
N GLU A 87 16.85 16.45 12.34
CA GLU A 87 16.18 15.95 13.55
C GLU A 87 15.36 14.68 13.29
N GLU A 88 14.61 14.66 12.19
CA GLU A 88 13.79 13.50 11.77
C GLU A 88 14.69 12.33 11.41
N LYS A 89 15.78 12.62 10.68
CA LYS A 89 16.82 11.64 10.33
C LYS A 89 17.44 11.01 11.58
N LYS A 90 17.80 11.82 12.58
CA LYS A 90 18.34 11.33 13.86
C LYS A 90 17.34 10.43 14.57
N ALA A 91 16.07 10.86 14.67
CA ALA A 91 15.03 10.07 15.32
C ALA A 91 14.84 8.69 14.65
N ILE A 92 14.86 8.65 13.30
CA ILE A 92 14.78 7.41 12.53
C ILE A 92 16.00 6.52 12.81
N LEU A 93 17.22 7.07 12.76
CA LEU A 93 18.43 6.29 13.03
C LEU A 93 18.48 5.74 14.46
N THR A 94 17.99 6.50 15.45
CA THR A 94 17.89 6.04 16.84
C THR A 94 16.90 4.88 17.00
N LEU A 95 15.78 4.89 16.28
CA LEU A 95 14.83 3.77 16.31
C LEU A 95 15.50 2.45 15.90
N PHE A 96 16.33 2.52 14.87
CA PHE A 96 16.95 1.35 14.23
C PHE A 96 18.31 0.93 14.82
N SER A 97 18.84 1.63 15.83
CA SER A 97 20.15 1.32 16.43
C SER A 97 20.11 0.15 17.42
N TYR A 98 18.93 -0.20 17.94
CA TYR A 98 18.78 -1.24 18.96
C TYR A 98 18.66 -2.64 18.33
N LYS A 99 19.79 -3.36 18.29
CA LYS A 99 19.95 -4.65 17.58
C LYS A 99 19.17 -5.84 18.16
N THR A 100 18.65 -5.76 19.38
CA THR A 100 18.01 -6.89 20.09
C THR A 100 16.48 -6.82 20.11
N ARG A 101 15.86 -6.01 19.24
CA ARG A 101 14.40 -5.87 19.21
C ARG A 101 13.75 -7.03 18.47
N GLU A 102 12.67 -7.56 19.05
CA GLU A 102 11.73 -8.40 18.32
C GLU A 102 11.19 -7.62 17.11
N LEU A 103 11.14 -8.28 15.96
CA LEU A 103 10.73 -7.67 14.70
C LEU A 103 9.33 -7.05 14.79
N GLU A 104 8.39 -7.70 15.48
CA GLU A 104 7.05 -7.17 15.66
C GLU A 104 7.05 -5.81 16.39
N ASN A 105 7.84 -5.69 17.46
CA ASN A 105 7.99 -4.45 18.21
C ASN A 105 8.67 -3.37 17.35
N LEU A 106 9.66 -3.74 16.54
CA LEU A 106 10.32 -2.82 15.61
C LEU A 106 9.31 -2.25 14.60
N LEU A 107 8.48 -3.09 13.98
CA LEU A 107 7.47 -2.66 13.01
C LEU A 107 6.40 -1.77 13.65
N GLN A 108 5.94 -2.11 14.86
CA GLN A 108 5.00 -1.28 15.61
C GLN A 108 5.58 0.10 15.95
N GLU A 109 6.81 0.16 16.45
CA GLU A 109 7.48 1.43 16.75
C GLU A 109 7.77 2.23 15.47
N THR A 110 8.08 1.57 14.36
CA THR A 110 8.27 2.21 13.05
C THR A 110 6.98 2.91 12.60
N SER A 111 5.83 2.24 12.72
CA SER A 111 4.53 2.84 12.35
C SER A 111 4.21 4.04 13.25
N THR A 112 4.50 3.94 14.54
CA THR A 112 4.27 5.00 15.52
C THR A 112 5.15 6.22 15.25
N LEU A 113 6.45 6.00 15.03
CA LEU A 113 7.39 7.08 14.71
C LEU A 113 7.04 7.73 13.37
N LEU A 114 6.78 6.94 12.33
CA LEU A 114 6.42 7.46 11.02
C LEU A 114 5.16 8.33 11.08
N SER A 115 4.14 7.86 11.79
CA SER A 115 2.90 8.63 11.99
C SER A 115 3.18 9.96 12.69
N ARG A 116 3.98 9.95 13.75
CA ARG A 116 4.35 11.17 14.48
C ARG A 116 5.11 12.16 13.60
N LEU A 117 6.10 11.67 12.84
CA LEU A 117 6.88 12.51 11.94
C LEU A 117 6.00 13.10 10.82
N THR A 118 5.11 12.31 10.24
CA THR A 118 4.31 12.73 9.08
C THR A 118 2.96 13.36 9.43
N SER A 119 2.54 13.31 10.69
CA SER A 119 1.20 13.72 11.12
C SER A 119 0.09 13.07 10.29
N SER A 120 0.29 11.81 9.91
CA SER A 120 -0.57 11.02 9.02
C SER A 120 -0.72 9.60 9.56
N ALA A 121 -1.65 8.80 9.03
CA ALA A 121 -1.70 7.38 9.39
C ALA A 121 -0.52 6.65 8.73
N ALA A 122 0.23 5.89 9.51
CA ALA A 122 1.31 5.06 9.02
C ALA A 122 0.82 3.61 8.90
N LEU A 123 1.15 2.98 7.79
CA LEU A 123 0.84 1.59 7.49
C LEU A 123 2.15 0.89 7.11
N ILE A 124 2.47 -0.21 7.78
CA ILE A 124 3.68 -0.99 7.49
C ILE A 124 3.28 -2.43 7.28
N ILE A 125 3.50 -2.92 6.07
CA ILE A 125 3.30 -4.33 5.80
C ILE A 125 4.52 -5.11 6.31
N ALA A 126 4.30 -6.13 7.12
CA ALA A 126 5.36 -6.97 7.70
C ALA A 126 6.01 -7.91 6.67
N PRO A 127 7.28 -8.31 6.87
CA PRO A 127 7.90 -9.31 6.02
C PRO A 127 7.19 -10.65 6.13
N ARG A 128 7.06 -11.34 4.99
CA ARG A 128 6.69 -12.77 4.97
C ARG A 128 7.83 -13.60 5.55
N LEU A 129 7.84 -13.75 6.87
CA LEU A 129 8.89 -14.47 7.60
C LEU A 129 8.80 -15.99 7.44
N ARG A 130 7.62 -16.51 7.11
CA ARG A 130 7.42 -17.95 6.88
C ARG A 130 6.72 -18.15 5.55
N ARG A 131 7.31 -18.98 4.71
CA ARG A 131 6.58 -19.57 3.58
C ARG A 131 5.60 -20.55 4.20
N ASN A 132 4.30 -20.45 3.92
CA ASN A 132 3.33 -21.48 4.28
C ASN A 132 3.54 -22.66 3.31
N LEU A 133 4.61 -23.42 3.51
CA LEU A 133 4.94 -24.55 2.65
C LEU A 133 4.08 -25.73 3.04
N ILE A 134 3.51 -26.40 2.04
CA ILE A 134 2.76 -27.63 2.28
C ILE A 134 3.74 -28.69 2.79
N ARG A 135 3.47 -29.24 3.98
CA ARG A 135 4.15 -30.43 4.49
C ARG A 135 3.44 -31.70 4.08
N HIS A 136 2.11 -31.70 4.15
CA HIS A 136 1.28 -32.87 3.90
C HIS A 136 -0.12 -32.49 3.48
N ILE A 137 -0.74 -33.33 2.65
CA ILE A 137 -2.13 -33.21 2.21
C ILE A 137 -2.83 -34.55 2.47
N ASP A 138 -3.99 -34.53 3.12
CA ASP A 138 -4.88 -35.69 3.19
C ASP A 138 -6.16 -35.47 2.41
N VAL A 139 -6.64 -36.51 1.75
CA VAL A 139 -7.89 -36.53 0.98
C VAL A 139 -8.74 -37.69 1.51
N VAL A 140 -9.72 -37.38 2.35
CA VAL A 140 -10.48 -38.39 3.11
C VAL A 140 -11.94 -38.38 2.68
N ARG A 141 -12.49 -39.55 2.33
CA ARG A 141 -13.93 -39.68 2.06
C ARG A 141 -14.73 -39.56 3.35
N LEU A 142 -15.69 -38.62 3.40
CA LEU A 142 -16.62 -38.48 4.52
C LEU A 142 -17.92 -39.23 4.27
N ALA A 143 -18.49 -39.06 3.08
CA ALA A 143 -19.73 -39.69 2.63
C ALA A 143 -19.68 -39.80 1.09
N GLY A 144 -20.63 -40.54 0.49
CA GLY A 144 -20.66 -40.89 -0.94
C GLY A 144 -19.94 -39.92 -1.87
N ASP A 145 -20.47 -38.72 -2.03
CA ASP A 145 -19.99 -37.63 -2.90
C ASP A 145 -19.26 -36.50 -2.13
N VAL A 146 -18.85 -36.73 -0.88
CA VAL A 146 -18.24 -35.70 -0.02
C VAL A 146 -16.85 -36.12 0.44
N VAL A 147 -15.87 -35.26 0.19
CA VAL A 147 -14.46 -35.46 0.57
C VAL A 147 -13.99 -34.33 1.47
N LEU A 148 -13.21 -34.67 2.50
CA LEU A 148 -12.47 -33.75 3.33
C LEU A 148 -11.03 -33.67 2.83
N LEU A 149 -10.65 -32.49 2.38
CA LEU A 149 -9.28 -32.10 2.11
C LEU A 149 -8.67 -31.50 3.38
N VAL A 150 -7.50 -31.98 3.79
CA VAL A 150 -6.73 -31.45 4.92
C VAL A 150 -5.33 -31.07 4.45
N ILE A 151 -4.85 -29.89 4.85
CA ILE A 151 -3.51 -29.41 4.52
C ILE A 151 -2.76 -29.11 5.81
N ILE A 152 -1.56 -29.68 5.94
CA ILE A 152 -0.63 -29.39 7.03
C ILE A 152 0.53 -28.59 6.46
N THR A 153 0.86 -27.45 7.06
CA THR A 153 1.98 -26.61 6.64
C THR A 153 3.24 -26.83 7.50
N ASP A 154 4.37 -26.31 7.04
CA ASP A 154 5.61 -26.26 7.81
C ASP A 154 5.55 -25.37 9.06
N THR A 155 4.60 -24.43 9.07
CA THR A 155 4.24 -23.61 10.23
C THR A 155 3.44 -24.38 11.29
N GLY A 156 3.02 -25.63 11.00
CA GLY A 156 2.18 -26.45 11.89
C GLY A 156 0.69 -26.13 11.81
N ARG A 157 0.28 -25.27 10.86
CA ARG A 157 -1.13 -24.95 10.61
C ARG A 157 -1.81 -26.14 9.94
N VAL A 158 -3.07 -26.37 10.31
CA VAL A 158 -3.91 -27.42 9.75
C VAL A 158 -5.18 -26.78 9.18
N GLU A 159 -5.31 -26.76 7.87
CA GLU A 159 -6.48 -26.25 7.14
C GLU A 159 -7.36 -27.40 6.68
N LYS A 160 -8.69 -27.18 6.62
CA LYS A 160 -9.68 -28.21 6.27
C LYS A 160 -10.72 -27.65 5.32
N LYS A 161 -11.05 -28.41 4.27
CA LYS A 161 -12.11 -28.04 3.33
C LYS A 161 -12.92 -29.26 2.91
N VAL A 162 -14.24 -29.08 2.90
CA VAL A 162 -15.16 -30.07 2.33
C VAL A 162 -15.33 -29.78 0.84
N ILE A 163 -15.16 -30.80 0.01
CA ILE A 163 -15.28 -30.76 -1.44
C ILE A 163 -16.39 -31.73 -1.85
N GLU A 164 -17.34 -31.25 -2.65
CA GLU A 164 -18.36 -32.08 -3.28
C GLU A 164 -17.83 -32.66 -4.61
N MET A 165 -17.94 -33.98 -4.73
CA MET A 165 -17.53 -34.74 -5.90
C MET A 165 -18.64 -34.78 -6.95
N GLY A 166 -18.25 -34.61 -8.22
CA GLY A 166 -19.09 -34.93 -9.36
C GLY A 166 -19.14 -36.45 -9.59
N ARG A 167 -20.09 -36.91 -10.42
CA ARG A 167 -20.26 -38.34 -10.73
C ARG A 167 -18.99 -39.02 -11.25
N GLU A 168 -18.24 -38.35 -12.11
CA GLU A 168 -16.99 -38.87 -12.70
C GLU A 168 -15.86 -38.99 -11.65
N GLU A 169 -15.89 -38.14 -10.62
CA GLU A 169 -14.87 -38.09 -9.57
C GLU A 169 -15.11 -39.14 -8.48
N MET A 170 -16.34 -39.67 -8.38
CA MET A 170 -16.69 -40.67 -7.37
C MET A 170 -15.95 -42.00 -7.58
N GLU A 171 -15.61 -42.32 -8.82
CA GLU A 171 -14.84 -43.51 -9.23
C GLU A 171 -13.32 -43.31 -9.09
N GLU A 172 -12.84 -42.10 -8.79
CA GLU A 172 -11.41 -41.83 -8.63
C GLU A 172 -10.86 -42.48 -7.35
N ASP A 173 -9.64 -42.99 -7.46
CA ASP A 173 -8.86 -43.49 -6.33
C ASP A 173 -8.30 -42.31 -5.52
N LEU A 174 -8.86 -42.12 -4.32
CA LEU A 174 -8.47 -41.03 -3.42
C LEU A 174 -7.04 -41.16 -2.93
N GLU A 175 -6.51 -42.39 -2.76
CA GLU A 175 -5.12 -42.58 -2.37
C GLU A 175 -4.19 -42.10 -3.50
N ALA A 176 -4.50 -42.46 -4.74
CA ALA A 176 -3.76 -41.98 -5.91
C ALA A 176 -3.83 -40.45 -6.06
N VAL A 177 -5.00 -39.83 -5.82
CA VAL A 177 -5.16 -38.37 -5.81
C VAL A 177 -4.29 -37.74 -4.71
N GLN A 178 -4.33 -38.28 -3.50
CA GLN A 178 -3.55 -37.80 -2.36
C GLN A 178 -2.04 -37.91 -2.62
N GLU A 179 -1.56 -39.06 -3.09
CA GLU A 179 -0.16 -39.27 -3.43
C GLU A 179 0.32 -38.29 -4.49
N ARG A 180 -0.51 -38.04 -5.50
CA ARG A 180 -0.20 -37.09 -6.56
C ARG A 180 -0.09 -35.67 -6.03
N LEU A 181 -1.06 -35.22 -5.23
CA LEU A 181 -1.03 -33.88 -4.62
C LEU A 181 0.20 -33.70 -3.72
N ASN A 182 0.55 -34.68 -2.88
CA ASN A 182 1.74 -34.60 -2.05
C ASN A 182 3.03 -34.57 -2.88
N ARG A 183 3.17 -35.47 -3.87
CA ARG A 183 4.34 -35.51 -4.75
C ARG A 183 4.58 -34.19 -5.46
N ASP A 184 3.50 -33.56 -5.92
CA ASP A 184 3.55 -32.37 -6.76
C ASP A 184 3.58 -31.06 -5.97
N LEU A 185 3.02 -31.01 -4.75
CA LEU A 185 2.82 -29.78 -3.99
C LEU A 185 3.60 -29.71 -2.67
N GLN A 186 4.12 -30.83 -2.16
CA GLN A 186 4.92 -30.82 -0.92
C GLN A 186 6.16 -29.93 -1.08
N GLY A 187 6.46 -29.15 -0.03
CA GLY A 187 7.53 -28.18 0.00
C GLY A 187 7.28 -26.91 -0.84
N LYS A 188 6.09 -26.76 -1.45
CA LYS A 188 5.70 -25.57 -2.22
C LYS A 188 4.73 -24.69 -1.44
N GLY A 189 4.84 -23.37 -1.65
CA GLY A 189 3.85 -22.40 -1.21
C GLY A 189 3.01 -21.90 -2.40
N LEU A 190 2.10 -20.96 -2.13
CA LEU A 190 1.18 -20.42 -3.13
C LEU A 190 1.91 -19.87 -4.37
N ARG A 191 3.08 -19.23 -4.18
CA ARG A 191 3.88 -18.64 -5.26
C ARG A 191 4.44 -19.70 -6.19
N GLU A 192 5.07 -20.73 -5.65
CA GLU A 192 5.65 -21.84 -6.44
C GLU A 192 4.56 -22.61 -7.18
N ILE A 193 3.40 -22.84 -6.53
CA ILE A 193 2.23 -23.48 -7.15
C ILE A 193 1.71 -22.62 -8.32
N SER A 194 1.53 -21.31 -8.12
CA SER A 194 1.04 -20.40 -9.16
C SER A 194 2.02 -20.24 -10.34
N GLN A 195 3.33 -20.32 -10.10
CA GLN A 195 4.35 -20.23 -11.15
C GLN A 195 4.43 -21.52 -11.98
N SER A 196 4.30 -22.68 -11.34
CA SER A 196 4.31 -23.97 -12.03
C SER A 196 3.07 -24.18 -12.92
N GLU A 197 1.95 -23.51 -12.65
CA GLU A 197 0.80 -23.47 -13.58
C GLU A 197 1.04 -22.58 -14.82
N ARG A 198 1.87 -21.54 -14.74
CA ARG A 198 2.08 -20.56 -15.83
C ARG A 198 3.19 -20.94 -16.83
N GLY A 199 4.09 -21.84 -16.46
CA GLY A 199 5.18 -22.29 -17.33
C GLY A 199 4.68 -23.15 -18.50
N LYS A 200 5.07 -22.84 -19.74
CA LYS A 200 4.72 -23.60 -20.96
C LYS A 200 5.35 -25.01 -21.07
N GLY A 201 5.91 -25.55 -19.98
CA GLY A 201 6.47 -26.89 -19.92
C GLY A 201 5.99 -27.58 -18.65
N ALA A 202 5.23 -28.68 -18.82
CA ALA A 202 4.76 -29.55 -17.74
C ALA A 202 4.07 -28.83 -16.57
N GLY A 203 3.09 -27.95 -16.86
CA GLY A 203 2.12 -27.55 -15.83
C GLY A 203 1.42 -28.80 -15.27
N PHE A 204 1.06 -28.79 -13.98
CA PHE A 204 0.39 -29.92 -13.37
C PHE A 204 -0.89 -30.26 -14.16
N ALA A 205 -0.89 -31.39 -14.87
CA ALA A 205 -2.07 -31.86 -15.59
C ALA A 205 -3.08 -32.50 -14.61
N PHE A 206 -3.46 -31.76 -13.56
CA PHE A 206 -4.52 -32.22 -12.66
C PHE A 206 -5.86 -32.19 -13.41
N SER A 207 -6.62 -33.26 -13.24
CA SER A 207 -7.99 -33.42 -13.74
C SER A 207 -8.88 -33.84 -12.57
N GLY A 208 -10.19 -33.74 -12.76
CA GLY A 208 -11.18 -34.24 -11.80
C GLY A 208 -10.97 -33.70 -10.39
N LEU A 209 -11.01 -34.58 -9.40
CA LEU A 209 -10.93 -34.21 -7.98
C LEU A 209 -9.62 -33.51 -7.63
N ALA A 210 -8.49 -33.94 -8.23
CA ALA A 210 -7.20 -33.32 -7.97
C ALA A 210 -7.16 -31.84 -8.42
N ARG A 211 -7.87 -31.48 -9.49
CA ARG A 211 -7.97 -30.08 -9.94
C ARG A 211 -8.80 -29.24 -8.98
N LYS A 212 -9.95 -29.76 -8.52
CA LYS A 212 -10.78 -29.09 -7.50
C LYS A 212 -10.00 -28.89 -6.20
N ALA A 213 -9.32 -29.94 -5.74
CA ALA A 213 -8.46 -29.87 -4.57
C ALA A 213 -7.37 -28.80 -4.72
N LEU A 214 -6.72 -28.70 -5.88
CA LEU A 214 -5.71 -27.66 -6.13
C LEU A 214 -6.27 -26.24 -5.97
N GLU A 215 -7.46 -25.94 -6.52
CA GLU A 215 -8.04 -24.60 -6.39
C GLU A 215 -8.39 -24.28 -4.94
N GLU A 216 -8.93 -25.24 -4.21
CA GLU A 216 -9.20 -25.09 -2.78
C GLU A 216 -7.91 -24.95 -1.96
N ILE A 217 -6.83 -25.68 -2.29
CA ILE A 217 -5.50 -25.53 -1.69
C ILE A 217 -4.99 -24.10 -1.91
N LYS A 218 -5.11 -23.57 -3.13
CA LYS A 218 -4.66 -22.21 -3.45
C LYS A 218 -5.43 -21.16 -2.65
N ASP A 219 -6.74 -21.31 -2.55
CA ASP A 219 -7.58 -20.43 -1.72
C ASP A 219 -7.18 -20.53 -0.23
N MET A 220 -7.05 -21.73 0.34
CA MET A 220 -6.61 -21.93 1.73
C MET A 220 -5.21 -21.38 2.02
N LEU A 221 -4.26 -21.52 1.09
CA LEU A 221 -2.93 -20.94 1.22
C LEU A 221 -2.93 -19.41 1.09
N SER A 222 -3.91 -18.84 0.40
CA SER A 222 -4.05 -17.38 0.23
C SER A 222 -4.67 -16.66 1.43
N ARG A 223 -5.47 -17.36 2.25
CA ARG A 223 -6.27 -16.76 3.34
C ARG A 223 -5.49 -16.27 4.57
N ASP A 224 -4.31 -16.81 4.86
CA ASP A 224 -3.36 -16.28 5.88
C ASP A 224 -2.12 -15.64 5.26
N ASP A 225 -2.14 -15.40 3.95
CA ASP A 225 -1.02 -14.78 3.24
C ASP A 225 -1.07 -13.25 3.35
N TYR A 226 -1.99 -12.70 4.15
CA TYR A 226 -2.03 -11.29 4.47
C TYR A 226 -0.88 -10.98 5.42
N GLU A 227 0.12 -10.34 4.86
CA GLU A 227 1.18 -9.75 5.63
C GLU A 227 0.56 -8.82 6.68
N LYS A 228 0.80 -9.14 7.97
CA LYS A 228 0.33 -8.34 9.11
C LYS A 228 0.65 -6.86 8.84
N VAL A 229 -0.38 -6.02 8.85
CA VAL A 229 -0.22 -4.58 8.65
C VAL A 229 -0.18 -3.92 10.02
N TYR A 230 0.95 -3.28 10.31
CA TYR A 230 1.13 -2.46 11.50
C TYR A 230 0.63 -1.05 11.22
N VAL A 231 -0.29 -0.58 12.05
CA VAL A 231 -0.96 0.70 11.87
C VAL A 231 -0.59 1.66 13.01
N GLY A 232 -0.27 2.89 12.66
CA GLY A 232 0.03 3.97 13.61
C GLY A 232 -0.73 5.25 13.29
N GLY A 233 -1.38 5.85 14.30
CA GLY A 233 -1.97 7.19 14.22
C GLY A 233 -3.09 7.38 13.21
N THR A 234 -4.03 6.43 13.14
CA THR A 234 -5.29 6.54 12.38
C THR A 234 -6.08 7.81 12.69
N VAL A 235 -6.00 8.31 13.93
CA VAL A 235 -6.61 9.59 14.36
C VAL A 235 -6.16 10.78 13.50
N ASN A 236 -4.97 10.72 12.88
CA ASN A 236 -4.50 11.79 12.00
C ASN A 236 -5.29 11.89 10.70
N LEU A 237 -6.01 10.84 10.28
CA LEU A 237 -6.86 10.89 9.09
C LEU A 237 -8.00 11.91 9.29
N LEU A 238 -8.51 12.06 10.52
CA LEU A 238 -9.60 13.00 10.85
C LEU A 238 -9.22 14.47 10.66
N ARG A 239 -7.95 14.79 10.39
CA ARG A 239 -7.48 16.16 10.26
C ARG A 239 -7.83 16.72 8.90
N TYR A 240 -8.29 17.97 8.89
CA TYR A 240 -8.51 18.77 7.67
C TYR A 240 -9.61 18.25 6.74
N LEU A 241 -10.51 17.41 7.25
CA LEU A 241 -11.66 16.93 6.48
C LEU A 241 -12.89 17.79 6.72
N ASP A 242 -13.65 17.96 5.65
CA ASP A 242 -15.01 18.47 5.69
C ASP A 242 -15.99 17.35 6.07
N GLU A 243 -17.29 17.67 6.11
CA GLU A 243 -18.33 16.72 6.49
C GLU A 243 -18.37 15.47 5.59
N GLU A 244 -18.04 15.63 4.30
CA GLU A 244 -17.98 14.51 3.36
C GLU A 244 -16.76 13.61 3.63
N GLY A 245 -15.60 14.23 3.89
CA GLY A 245 -14.40 13.52 4.31
C GLY A 245 -14.60 12.72 5.59
N VAL A 246 -15.33 13.26 6.58
CA VAL A 246 -15.64 12.53 7.82
C VAL A 246 -16.44 11.26 7.54
N LYS A 247 -17.47 11.32 6.69
CA LYS A 247 -18.26 10.13 6.30
C LYS A 247 -17.39 9.08 5.59
N ARG A 248 -16.49 9.52 4.71
CA ARG A 248 -15.55 8.62 4.03
C ARG A 248 -14.55 7.99 4.99
N ILE A 249 -14.11 8.71 6.03
CA ILE A 249 -13.31 8.11 7.10
C ILE A 249 -14.08 7.06 7.87
N GLU A 250 -15.32 7.32 8.27
CA GLU A 250 -16.08 6.33 9.03
C GLU A 250 -16.25 5.04 8.23
N ALA A 251 -16.47 5.15 6.91
CA ALA A 251 -16.45 4.00 6.01
C ALA A 251 -15.07 3.32 5.97
N LEU A 252 -14.01 4.09 5.79
CA LEU A 252 -12.64 3.59 5.74
C LEU A 252 -12.21 2.90 7.05
N LEU A 253 -12.53 3.47 8.22
CA LEU A 253 -12.17 2.93 9.52
C LEU A 253 -12.85 1.58 9.81
N LYS A 254 -14.06 1.35 9.29
CA LYS A 254 -14.70 0.02 9.34
C LYS A 254 -13.84 -1.04 8.65
N HIS A 255 -13.10 -0.66 7.61
CA HIS A 255 -12.21 -1.55 6.88
C HIS A 255 -10.78 -1.61 7.45
N PHE A 256 -10.39 -0.71 8.36
CA PHE A 256 -9.06 -0.75 8.98
C PHE A 256 -8.88 -1.95 9.92
N GLU A 257 -9.97 -2.51 10.43
CA GLU A 257 -9.95 -3.78 11.17
C GLU A 257 -9.76 -4.99 10.23
N GLU A 258 -10.05 -4.81 8.93
CA GLU A 258 -9.89 -5.83 7.90
C GLU A 258 -8.46 -5.81 7.33
N GLN A 259 -7.58 -6.67 7.87
CA GLN A 259 -6.18 -6.81 7.40
C GLN A 259 -6.08 -7.03 5.87
N TYR A 260 -7.08 -7.71 5.28
CA TYR A 260 -7.15 -7.95 3.84
C TYR A 260 -7.29 -6.65 3.03
N PHE A 261 -8.16 -5.74 3.47
CA PHE A 261 -8.38 -4.46 2.78
C PHE A 261 -7.09 -3.64 2.75
N LEU A 262 -6.44 -3.50 3.91
CA LEU A 262 -5.17 -2.77 4.03
C LEU A 262 -4.05 -3.41 3.20
N TYR A 263 -3.97 -4.74 3.17
CA TYR A 263 -3.03 -5.43 2.31
C TYR A 263 -3.29 -5.14 0.83
N ASN A 264 -4.54 -5.24 0.35
CA ASN A 264 -4.87 -4.98 -1.05
C ASN A 264 -4.53 -3.55 -1.46
N LEU A 265 -4.84 -2.58 -0.61
CA LEU A 265 -4.50 -1.17 -0.81
C LEU A 265 -3.00 -0.97 -1.08
N LEU A 266 -2.14 -1.68 -0.34
CA LEU A 266 -0.70 -1.51 -0.38
C LEU A 266 0.01 -2.49 -1.31
N SER A 267 -0.66 -3.57 -1.72
CA SER A 267 -0.10 -4.67 -2.51
C SER A 267 0.43 -4.23 -3.88
N GLU A 268 -0.13 -3.15 -4.44
CA GLU A 268 0.36 -2.57 -5.69
C GLU A 268 1.76 -1.97 -5.53
N ALA A 269 2.04 -1.32 -4.40
CA ALA A 269 3.37 -0.79 -4.10
C ALA A 269 4.41 -1.91 -3.91
N LEU A 270 4.00 -3.12 -3.52
CA LEU A 270 4.88 -4.30 -3.49
C LEU A 270 5.29 -4.78 -4.90
N ARG A 271 4.48 -4.50 -5.92
CA ARG A 271 4.77 -4.92 -7.31
C ARG A 271 5.81 -4.01 -7.97
N THR A 272 5.97 -2.81 -7.45
CA THR A 272 6.97 -1.82 -7.90
C THR A 272 8.18 -1.83 -6.99
N ARG A 273 9.39 -1.54 -7.51
CA ARG A 273 10.60 -1.35 -6.68
C ARG A 273 10.80 0.12 -6.25
N GLU A 274 9.86 0.99 -6.59
CA GLU A 274 10.01 2.44 -6.48
C GLU A 274 8.94 3.05 -5.56
N LEU A 275 9.14 4.31 -5.20
CA LEU A 275 8.15 5.13 -4.50
C LEU A 275 6.85 5.18 -5.32
N MET A 276 5.74 4.84 -4.67
CA MET A 276 4.40 5.01 -5.20
C MET A 276 3.71 6.17 -4.47
N VAL A 277 3.12 7.07 -5.24
CA VAL A 277 2.22 8.11 -4.70
C VAL A 277 0.90 8.02 -5.45
N ARG A 278 -0.22 7.88 -4.75
CA ARG A 278 -1.59 8.01 -5.29
C ARG A 278 -2.30 9.17 -4.61
N ILE A 279 -3.07 9.94 -5.36
CA ILE A 279 -3.72 11.17 -4.90
C ILE A 279 -5.18 11.16 -5.32
N GLY A 280 -6.06 11.22 -4.32
CA GLY A 280 -7.49 11.40 -4.47
C GLY A 280 -8.12 10.44 -5.49
N ASP A 281 -8.61 10.96 -6.60
CA ASP A 281 -9.25 10.21 -7.69
C ASP A 281 -8.37 9.12 -8.32
N GLU A 282 -7.06 9.17 -8.09
CA GLU A 282 -6.18 8.08 -8.48
C GLU A 282 -6.37 6.84 -7.62
N ASN A 283 -6.98 6.90 -6.43
CA ASN A 283 -7.20 5.71 -5.61
C ASN A 283 -8.29 4.80 -6.19
N ALA A 284 -8.10 3.48 -6.08
CA ALA A 284 -9.03 2.50 -6.66
C ALA A 284 -10.37 2.41 -5.91
N PHE A 285 -10.37 2.73 -4.61
CA PHE A 285 -11.55 2.68 -3.75
C PHE A 285 -12.13 4.09 -3.59
N GLU A 286 -13.45 4.22 -3.67
CA GLU A 286 -14.16 5.50 -3.59
C GLU A 286 -13.96 6.16 -2.21
N GLU A 287 -13.93 5.35 -1.16
CA GLU A 287 -13.67 5.76 0.23
C GLU A 287 -12.28 6.42 0.38
N LEU A 288 -11.36 6.15 -0.55
CA LEU A 288 -10.00 6.67 -0.54
C LEU A 288 -9.80 7.95 -1.36
N GLN A 289 -10.83 8.43 -2.08
CA GLN A 289 -10.69 9.59 -2.96
C GLN A 289 -10.44 10.93 -2.23
N CYS A 290 -10.66 11.00 -0.91
CA CYS A 290 -10.25 12.16 -0.11
C CYS A 290 -8.82 12.05 0.44
N PHE A 291 -8.11 10.96 0.12
CA PHE A 291 -6.81 10.63 0.69
C PHE A 291 -5.71 10.56 -0.37
N SER A 292 -4.49 10.58 0.12
CA SER A 292 -3.30 10.26 -0.65
C SER A 292 -2.52 9.18 0.07
N LEU A 293 -2.02 8.25 -0.73
CA LEU A 293 -1.17 7.15 -0.31
C LEU A 293 0.25 7.41 -0.80
N VAL A 294 1.22 7.44 0.11
CA VAL A 294 2.65 7.44 -0.20
C VAL A 294 3.26 6.16 0.33
N ALA A 295 3.79 5.32 -0.54
CA ALA A 295 4.32 4.01 -0.21
C ALA A 295 5.73 3.83 -0.79
N THR A 296 6.65 3.34 0.02
CA THR A 296 7.98 2.90 -0.44
C THR A 296 8.21 1.48 0.04
N PRO A 297 8.57 0.56 -0.84
CA PRO A 297 8.80 -0.80 -0.44
C PRO A 297 10.18 -0.95 0.23
N TYR A 298 10.33 -1.90 1.14
CA TYR A 298 11.60 -2.25 1.78
C TYR A 298 11.95 -3.71 1.46
N ALA A 299 13.24 -4.02 1.44
CA ALA A 299 13.77 -5.26 0.89
C ALA A 299 15.01 -5.75 1.63
N ILE A 300 15.30 -7.05 1.52
CA ILE A 300 16.60 -7.63 1.87
C ILE A 300 17.19 -8.23 0.60
N GLY A 301 18.35 -7.75 0.16
CA GLY A 301 18.87 -8.06 -1.17
C GLY A 301 17.86 -7.69 -2.26
N ASP A 302 17.50 -8.66 -3.10
CA ASP A 302 16.50 -8.51 -4.17
C ASP A 302 15.06 -8.88 -3.77
N GLU A 303 14.87 -9.39 -2.54
CA GLU A 303 13.58 -9.87 -2.05
C GLU A 303 12.83 -8.71 -1.37
N MET A 304 11.73 -8.28 -2.00
CA MET A 304 10.81 -7.30 -1.40
C MET A 304 10.16 -7.91 -0.18
N MET A 305 10.30 -7.24 0.94
CA MET A 305 9.84 -7.74 2.23
C MET A 305 8.49 -7.15 2.60
N GLY A 306 8.23 -5.89 2.28
CA GLY A 306 6.97 -5.25 2.61
C GLY A 306 6.98 -3.80 2.13
N THR A 307 6.03 -3.00 2.61
CA THR A 307 6.02 -1.54 2.39
C THR A 307 6.04 -0.75 3.69
N VAL A 308 6.67 0.41 3.62
CA VAL A 308 6.47 1.50 4.57
C VAL A 308 5.57 2.51 3.86
N SER A 309 4.44 2.86 4.46
CA SER A 309 3.42 3.66 3.81
C SER A 309 2.77 4.67 4.74
N VAL A 310 2.27 5.74 4.15
CA VAL A 310 1.53 6.78 4.83
C VAL A 310 0.23 7.04 4.06
N LEU A 311 -0.87 7.07 4.79
CA LEU A 311 -2.18 7.51 4.32
C LEU A 311 -2.55 8.80 5.04
N GLY A 312 -2.91 9.82 4.28
CA GLY A 312 -3.30 11.13 4.79
C GLY A 312 -4.25 11.85 3.85
N PRO A 313 -4.85 12.99 4.24
CA PRO A 313 -5.67 13.78 3.32
C PRO A 313 -4.86 14.22 2.10
N THR A 314 -5.51 14.46 0.95
CA THR A 314 -4.84 15.02 -0.25
C THR A 314 -4.07 16.31 0.06
N ARG A 315 -4.55 17.08 1.02
CA ARG A 315 -3.82 18.19 1.62
C ARG A 315 -2.80 17.73 2.67
N MET A 316 -1.73 17.06 2.24
CA MET A 316 -0.60 16.70 3.10
C MET A 316 0.74 17.28 2.62
N ASP A 317 1.73 17.31 3.50
CA ASP A 317 3.06 17.86 3.20
C ASP A 317 3.92 16.84 2.43
N TYR A 318 3.62 16.64 1.14
CA TYR A 318 4.35 15.69 0.28
C TYR A 318 5.85 15.93 0.27
N ALA A 319 6.28 17.20 0.32
CA ALA A 319 7.69 17.58 0.30
C ALA A 319 8.46 17.06 1.52
N ARG A 320 7.76 16.90 2.65
CA ARG A 320 8.30 16.31 3.89
C ARG A 320 8.04 14.81 3.97
N ILE A 321 6.85 14.35 3.59
CA ILE A 321 6.41 12.96 3.76
C ILE A 321 7.23 12.02 2.87
N ILE A 322 7.39 12.35 1.58
CA ILE A 322 8.11 11.50 0.62
C ILE A 322 9.52 11.13 1.12
N PRO A 323 10.43 12.08 1.42
CA PRO A 323 11.77 11.73 1.87
C PRO A 323 11.77 11.04 3.25
N THR A 324 10.75 11.26 4.09
CA THR A 324 10.61 10.56 5.38
C THR A 324 10.28 9.08 5.17
N VAL A 325 9.31 8.77 4.32
CA VAL A 325 8.91 7.39 4.00
C VAL A 325 10.06 6.64 3.33
N GLU A 326 10.72 7.25 2.35
CA GLU A 326 11.87 6.64 1.65
C GLU A 326 13.03 6.35 2.61
N PHE A 327 13.38 7.30 3.48
CA PHE A 327 14.47 7.12 4.44
C PHE A 327 14.13 6.07 5.52
N MET A 328 12.87 6.02 5.95
CA MET A 328 12.37 5.00 6.87
C MET A 328 12.46 3.60 6.25
N ALA A 329 11.95 3.43 5.01
CA ALA A 329 12.03 2.16 4.28
C ALA A 329 13.48 1.69 4.10
N LYS A 330 14.38 2.59 3.69
CA LYS A 330 15.80 2.30 3.54
C LYS A 330 16.48 1.90 4.85
N SER A 331 16.07 2.52 5.97
CA SER A 331 16.63 2.20 7.29
C SER A 331 16.13 0.85 7.78
N LEU A 332 14.85 0.55 7.58
CA LEU A 332 14.27 -0.77 7.87
C LEU A 332 14.95 -1.87 7.04
N SER A 333 15.12 -1.68 5.72
CA SER A 333 15.85 -2.63 4.86
C SER A 333 17.22 -3.00 5.44
N ARG A 334 18.02 -1.98 5.81
CA ARG A 334 19.37 -2.18 6.39
C ARG A 334 19.33 -2.93 7.71
N THR A 335 18.38 -2.60 8.59
CA THR A 335 18.25 -3.28 9.88
C THR A 335 17.88 -4.74 9.70
N LEU A 336 16.95 -5.06 8.79
CA LEU A 336 16.57 -6.43 8.51
C LEU A 336 17.71 -7.24 7.86
N GLU A 337 18.48 -6.61 6.97
CA GLU A 337 19.67 -7.22 6.36
C GLU A 337 20.72 -7.60 7.43
N MET A 338 20.94 -6.73 8.42
CA MET A 338 21.83 -7.00 9.56
C MET A 338 21.32 -8.07 10.53
N LEU A 339 20.00 -8.33 10.58
CA LEU A 339 19.42 -9.37 11.43
C LEU A 339 19.44 -10.77 10.79
N ARG A 340 19.62 -10.83 9.46
CA ARG A 340 19.72 -12.09 8.70
C ARG A 340 21.14 -12.67 8.63
N GLY A 341 22.16 -11.83 8.82
CA GLY A 341 23.58 -12.22 8.87
C GLY A 341 24.09 -12.25 10.30
#